data_AF-A0A1D1VFX3-F1
#
_entry.id   AF-A0A1D1VFX3-F1
#
_cell.length_a   1.000
_cell.length_b   1.000
_cell.length_c   1.000
_cell.angle_alpha   90.00
_cell.angle_beta   90.00
_cell.angle_gamma   90.00
#
_symmetry.space_group_name_H-M   'P 1'
#
loop_
_entity.id
_entity.type
_entity.pdbx_description
1 polymer ?
#
loop_
_entity_poly.entity_id
_entity_poly.type
_entity_poly.pdbx_seq_one_letter_code
_entity_poly.pdbx_strand_id
1 'polypeptide(L)'
;MDDTVWRQSSLPISRGGLGIRRVDGLALPAFLASVHSAFDLMKQIYPQVDVRSIVSPAINLWQEESFSQPPILTLRSAQKAWDIPIVDQHYQTLLHASSQAERARLVAVSATDSGAWLMRYPFLF
;
A
#
# COMPACT_ATOMS: atom_id res chain seq x y z
N MET A 1 -19.38 12.41 5.38
CA MET A 1 -18.82 11.07 5.66
C MET A 1 -17.60 11.27 6.53
N ASP A 2 -17.41 10.42 7.54
CA ASP A 2 -16.26 10.49 8.44
C ASP A 2 -14.98 9.95 7.75
N ASP A 3 -13.83 10.58 7.99
CA ASP A 3 -12.55 10.25 7.33
C ASP A 3 -12.09 8.82 7.68
N THR A 4 -12.45 8.34 8.86
CA THR A 4 -12.18 6.99 9.36
C THR A 4 -12.84 5.91 8.51
N VAL A 5 -14.12 6.12 8.13
CA VAL A 5 -14.91 5.20 7.31
C VAL A 5 -14.31 5.08 5.91
N TRP A 6 -13.86 6.21 5.35
CA TRP A 6 -13.22 6.22 4.04
C TRP A 6 -11.84 5.54 4.07
N ARG A 7 -11.04 5.80 5.11
CA ARG A 7 -9.75 5.11 5.32
C ARG A 7 -9.94 3.59 5.42
N GLN A 8 -10.90 3.13 6.22
CA GLN A 8 -11.17 1.70 6.35
C GLN A 8 -11.66 1.10 5.03
N SER A 9 -12.58 1.78 4.33
CA SER A 9 -13.09 1.32 3.03
C SER A 9 -11.96 1.17 2.00
N SER A 10 -10.93 2.00 2.10
CA SER A 10 -9.79 1.96 1.18
C SER A 10 -8.81 0.81 1.43
N LEU A 11 -8.83 0.20 2.61
CA LEU A 11 -7.96 -0.94 2.92
C LEU A 11 -8.28 -2.13 1.99
N PRO A 12 -7.30 -2.99 1.69
CA PRO A 12 -7.57 -4.24 1.01
C PRO A 12 -8.54 -5.11 1.82
N ILE A 13 -9.22 -6.02 1.11
CA ILE A 13 -10.19 -6.94 1.70
C ILE A 13 -9.57 -7.77 2.84
N SER A 14 -8.30 -8.17 2.70
CA SER A 14 -7.53 -8.87 3.74
C SER A 14 -7.25 -8.06 5.02
N ARG A 15 -7.60 -6.77 5.03
CA ARG A 15 -7.48 -5.84 6.17
C ARG A 15 -8.82 -5.21 6.53
N GLY A 16 -9.94 -5.84 6.14
CA GLY A 16 -11.27 -5.41 6.53
C GLY A 16 -11.82 -4.20 5.77
N GLY A 17 -11.24 -3.88 4.61
CA GLY A 17 -11.74 -2.86 3.69
C GLY A 17 -12.37 -3.42 2.42
N LEU A 18 -12.65 -2.56 1.44
CA LEU A 18 -13.27 -2.93 0.16
C LEU A 18 -12.27 -3.05 -0.99
N GLY A 19 -10.99 -2.71 -0.75
CA GLY A 19 -9.94 -2.69 -1.77
C GLY A 19 -10.00 -1.49 -2.71
N ILE A 20 -10.84 -0.49 -2.45
CA ILE A 20 -10.96 0.71 -3.29
C ILE A 20 -9.94 1.75 -2.85
N ARG A 21 -8.78 1.77 -3.49
CA ARG A 21 -7.68 2.66 -3.10
C ARG A 21 -7.86 4.07 -3.66
N ARG A 22 -7.47 5.07 -2.85
CA ARG A 22 -7.30 6.45 -3.31
C ARG A 22 -6.11 6.54 -4.25
N VAL A 23 -6.24 7.32 -5.32
CA VAL A 23 -5.15 7.58 -6.28
C VAL A 23 -3.95 8.17 -5.57
N ASP A 24 -4.18 9.12 -4.65
CA ASP A 24 -3.13 9.81 -3.89
C ASP A 24 -2.24 8.83 -3.11
N GLY A 25 -2.84 7.81 -2.49
CA GLY A 25 -2.10 6.80 -1.70
C GLY A 25 -1.41 5.73 -2.54
N LEU A 26 -1.75 5.60 -3.83
CA LEU A 26 -1.11 4.68 -4.76
C LEU A 26 -0.01 5.33 -5.59
N ALA A 27 -0.09 6.65 -5.81
CA ALA A 27 0.83 7.39 -6.67
C ALA A 27 2.28 7.19 -6.24
N LEU A 28 2.56 7.31 -4.93
CA LEU A 28 3.92 7.17 -4.39
C LEU A 28 4.47 5.73 -4.51
N PRO A 29 3.77 4.67 -4.05
CA PRO A 29 4.18 3.28 -4.30
C PRO A 29 4.37 2.94 -5.79
N ALA A 30 3.47 3.42 -6.65
CA ALA A 30 3.54 3.17 -8.09
C ALA A 30 4.74 3.87 -8.73
N PHE A 31 5.01 5.12 -8.35
CA PHE A 31 6.18 5.86 -8.80
C PHE A 31 7.48 5.15 -8.41
N LEU A 32 7.64 4.78 -7.13
CA LEU A 32 8.84 4.09 -6.63
C LEU A 32 9.07 2.76 -7.34
N ALA A 33 8.00 1.98 -7.56
CA ALA A 33 8.09 0.73 -8.31
C ALA A 33 8.46 0.93 -9.77
N SER A 34 7.87 1.92 -10.42
CA SER A 34 8.13 2.24 -11.84
C SER A 34 9.56 2.70 -12.07
N VAL A 35 10.09 3.59 -11.21
CA VAL A 35 11.47 4.05 -11.38
C VAL A 35 12.47 2.90 -11.15
N HIS A 36 12.19 2.02 -10.19
CA HIS A 36 13.05 0.87 -9.93
C HIS A 36 12.94 -0.23 -10.98
N SER A 37 11.80 -0.39 -11.66
CA SER A 37 11.69 -1.30 -12.80
C SER A 37 12.41 -0.77 -14.04
N ALA A 38 12.43 0.56 -14.24
CA ALA A 38 13.14 1.21 -15.33
C ALA A 38 14.64 1.44 -15.07
N PHE A 39 15.12 1.19 -13.85
CA PHE A 39 16.48 1.55 -13.42
C PHE A 39 17.57 0.97 -14.32
N ASP A 40 17.50 -0.33 -14.61
CA ASP A 40 18.50 -1.02 -15.42
C ASP A 40 18.52 -0.47 -16.86
N LEU A 41 17.34 -0.19 -17.43
CA LEU A 41 17.21 0.39 -18.76
C LEU A 41 17.79 1.82 -18.81
N MET A 42 17.47 2.66 -17.82
CA MET A 42 18.02 4.02 -17.73
C MET A 42 19.54 4.01 -17.66
N LYS A 43 20.13 3.07 -16.89
CA LYS A 43 21.58 2.93 -16.77
C LYS A 43 22.25 2.43 -18.05
N GLN A 44 21.57 1.60 -18.84
CA GLN A 44 22.07 1.17 -20.15
C GLN A 44 22.08 2.32 -21.17
N ILE A 45 21.02 3.14 -21.18
CA ILE A 45 20.89 4.26 -22.11
C ILE A 45 21.82 5.42 -21.72
N TYR A 46 21.90 5.75 -20.43
CA TYR A 46 22.72 6.84 -19.92
C TYR A 46 23.43 6.42 -18.63
N PRO A 47 24.65 5.85 -18.71
CA PRO A 47 25.37 5.33 -17.54
C PRO A 47 25.67 6.35 -16.44
N GLN A 48 25.68 7.64 -16.79
CA GLN A 48 25.93 8.75 -15.86
C GLN A 48 24.65 9.25 -15.17
N VAL A 49 23.50 8.60 -15.39
CA VAL A 49 22.24 8.97 -14.74
C VAL A 49 22.34 8.79 -13.22
N ASP A 50 22.14 9.86 -12.47
CA ASP A 50 22.01 9.79 -11.03
C ASP A 50 20.54 9.58 -10.62
N VAL A 51 20.06 8.34 -10.77
CA VAL A 51 18.69 7.99 -10.36
C VAL A 51 18.50 8.12 -8.85
N ARG A 52 19.59 8.04 -8.06
CA ARG A 52 19.47 8.14 -6.61
C ARG A 52 18.99 9.52 -6.19
N SER A 53 19.52 10.60 -6.75
CA SER A 53 19.02 11.95 -6.43
C SER A 53 17.56 12.15 -6.83
N ILE A 54 17.11 11.55 -7.94
CA ILE A 54 15.71 11.59 -8.39
C ILE A 54 14.77 10.87 -7.39
N VAL A 55 15.19 9.72 -6.89
CA VAL A 55 14.33 8.83 -6.08
C VAL A 55 14.41 9.12 -4.59
N SER A 56 15.51 9.69 -4.09
CA SER A 56 15.73 9.93 -2.65
C SER A 56 14.59 10.72 -1.98
N PRO A 57 14.05 11.82 -2.56
CA PRO A 57 12.93 12.54 -1.97
C PRO A 57 11.68 11.68 -1.82
N ALA A 58 11.37 10.86 -2.82
CA ALA A 58 10.22 9.97 -2.80
C ALA A 58 10.40 8.82 -1.79
N ILE A 59 11.62 8.30 -1.63
CA ILE A 59 11.92 7.32 -0.57
C ILE A 59 11.74 7.95 0.80
N ASN A 60 12.23 9.16 1.03
CA ASN A 60 12.09 9.84 2.31
C ASN A 60 10.61 10.06 2.66
N LEU A 61 9.82 10.58 1.71
CA LEU A 61 8.38 10.74 1.87
C LEU A 61 7.71 9.39 2.22
N TRP A 62 8.08 8.32 1.51
CA TRP A 62 7.55 6.99 1.77
C TRP A 62 7.93 6.46 3.16
N GLN A 63 9.15 6.73 3.63
CA GLN A 63 9.59 6.32 4.97
C GLN A 63 8.84 7.07 6.07
N GLU A 64 8.54 8.35 5.85
CA GLU A 64 7.73 9.16 6.77
C GLU A 64 6.28 8.62 6.85
N GLU A 65 5.69 8.22 5.73
CA GLU A 65 4.32 7.68 5.71
C GLU A 65 4.22 6.25 6.26
N SER A 66 5.20 5.40 5.94
CA SER A 66 5.17 3.97 6.27
C SER A 66 5.82 3.62 7.61
N PHE A 67 6.61 4.55 8.18
CA PHE A 67 7.51 4.32 9.31
C PHE A 67 8.35 3.03 9.17
N SER A 68 8.71 2.69 7.93
CA SER A 68 9.34 1.42 7.56
C SER A 68 10.65 1.63 6.80
N GLN A 69 11.49 0.61 6.79
CA GLN A 69 12.69 0.60 5.96
C GLN A 69 12.33 0.26 4.51
N PRO A 70 13.01 0.86 3.51
CA PRO A 70 12.74 0.59 2.11
C PRO A 70 12.91 -0.90 1.80
N PRO A 71 12.11 -1.48 0.88
CA PRO A 71 12.25 -2.86 0.47
C PRO A 71 13.67 -3.17 -0.02
N ILE A 72 14.07 -4.44 0.08
CA ILE A 72 15.31 -4.92 -0.53
C ILE A 72 15.28 -4.69 -2.04
N LEU A 73 16.45 -4.41 -2.63
CA LEU A 73 16.57 -3.96 -4.03
C LEU A 73 15.79 -4.83 -5.03
N THR A 74 15.82 -6.15 -4.85
CA THR A 74 15.15 -7.12 -5.75
C THR A 74 13.63 -7.02 -5.74
N LEU A 75 13.02 -6.47 -4.68
CA LEU A 75 11.57 -6.30 -4.55
C LEU A 75 11.12 -4.88 -4.90
N ARG A 76 12.04 -3.95 -5.15
CA ARG A 76 11.70 -2.54 -5.34
C ARG A 76 10.94 -2.27 -6.63
N SER A 77 11.00 -3.14 -7.62
CA SER A 77 10.18 -3.05 -8.84
C SER A 77 8.72 -3.46 -8.61
N ALA A 78 8.42 -4.12 -7.49
CA ALA A 78 7.07 -4.54 -7.16
C ALA A 78 6.36 -3.46 -6.34
N GLN A 79 5.32 -2.83 -6.92
CA GLN A 79 4.49 -1.83 -6.21
C GLN A 79 3.96 -2.34 -4.87
N LYS A 80 3.56 -3.61 -4.81
CA LYS A 80 3.07 -4.25 -3.59
C LYS A 80 4.06 -4.17 -2.43
N ALA A 81 5.38 -4.20 -2.70
CA ALA A 81 6.41 -4.12 -1.66
C ALA A 81 6.49 -2.74 -0.99
N TRP A 82 6.16 -1.68 -1.74
CA TRP A 82 6.05 -0.31 -1.22
C TRP A 82 4.68 -0.04 -0.60
N ASP A 83 3.65 -0.68 -1.12
CA ASP A 83 2.28 -0.40 -0.76
C ASP A 83 1.86 -1.01 0.60
N ILE A 84 2.24 -2.27 0.85
CA ILE A 84 1.85 -3.01 2.07
C ILE A 84 2.21 -2.25 3.36
N PRO A 85 3.43 -1.70 3.53
CA PRO A 85 3.78 -1.01 4.77
C PRO A 85 2.88 0.20 5.07
N ILE A 86 2.48 0.97 4.05
CA ILE A 86 1.55 2.10 4.23
C ILE A 86 0.16 1.58 4.64
N VAL A 87 -0.32 0.52 3.97
CA VAL A 87 -1.59 -0.12 4.30
C VAL A 87 -1.61 -0.62 5.74
N ASP A 88 -0.54 -1.26 6.18
CA ASP A 88 -0.43 -1.78 7.54
C ASP A 88 -0.38 -0.62 8.55
N GLN A 89 0.28 0.51 8.27
CA GLN A 89 0.22 1.71 9.11
C GLN A 89 -1.20 2.26 9.26
N HIS A 90 -1.95 2.37 8.15
CA HIS A 90 -3.34 2.82 8.21
C HIS A 90 -4.23 1.85 8.99
N TYR A 91 -4.02 0.54 8.83
CA TYR A 91 -4.72 -0.48 9.59
C TYR A 91 -4.45 -0.35 11.10
N GLN A 92 -3.18 -0.20 11.51
CA GLN A 92 -2.83 0.00 12.91
C GLN A 92 -3.41 1.30 13.47
N THR A 93 -3.34 2.40 12.71
CA THR A 93 -3.94 3.69 13.10
C THR A 93 -5.43 3.53 13.41
N LEU A 94 -6.17 2.82 12.55
CA LEU A 94 -7.60 2.55 12.76
C LEU A 94 -7.83 1.68 14.00
N LEU A 95 -7.03 0.64 14.20
CA LEU A 95 -7.11 -0.20 15.40
C LEU A 95 -6.89 0.59 16.68
N HIS A 96 -5.89 1.49 16.69
CA HIS A 96 -5.57 2.31 17.87
C HIS A 96 -6.64 3.37 18.17
N ALA A 97 -7.27 3.95 17.15
CA ALA A 97 -8.32 4.97 17.31
C ALA A 97 -9.70 4.37 17.66
N SER A 98 -9.91 3.07 17.43
CA SER A 98 -11.20 2.40 17.59
C SER A 98 -11.53 2.04 19.05
N SER A 99 -12.81 2.12 19.42
CA SER A 99 -13.34 1.53 20.66
C SER A 99 -13.19 -0.01 20.67
N GLN A 100 -13.35 -0.64 21.83
CA GLN A 100 -13.22 -2.10 21.95
C GLN A 100 -14.17 -2.87 21.01
N ALA A 101 -15.40 -2.39 20.85
CA ALA A 101 -16.38 -2.98 19.95
C ALA A 101 -15.99 -2.82 18.47
N GLU A 102 -15.51 -1.64 18.09
CA GLU A 102 -15.05 -1.36 16.72
C GLU A 102 -13.78 -2.15 16.38
N ARG A 103 -12.85 -2.30 17.32
CA ARG A 103 -11.66 -3.15 17.17
C ARG A 103 -12.05 -4.61 16.95
N ALA A 104 -12.98 -5.12 17.74
CA ALA A 104 -13.46 -6.50 17.59
C ALA A 104 -14.07 -6.72 16.19
N ARG A 105 -14.87 -5.75 15.69
CA ARG A 105 -15.40 -5.79 14.33
C ARG A 105 -14.28 -5.75 13.28
N LEU A 106 -13.34 -4.81 13.39
CA LEU A 106 -12.24 -4.65 12.44
C LEU A 106 -11.36 -5.90 12.35
N VAL A 107 -11.06 -6.54 13.49
CA VAL A 107 -10.33 -7.81 13.54
C VAL A 107 -11.15 -8.93 12.89
N ALA A 108 -12.44 -9.04 13.22
CA ALA A 108 -13.32 -10.06 12.66
C ALA A 108 -13.42 -9.95 11.12
N VAL A 109 -13.56 -8.73 10.59
CA VAL A 109 -13.61 -8.52 9.13
C VAL A 109 -12.25 -8.64 8.44
N SER A 110 -11.15 -8.69 9.18
CA SER A 110 -9.79 -8.92 8.63
C SER A 110 -9.35 -10.38 8.67
N ALA A 111 -10.18 -11.29 9.19
CA ALA A 111 -9.89 -12.72 9.23
C ALA A 111 -9.79 -13.31 7.80
N THR A 112 -9.01 -14.38 7.62
CA THR A 112 -8.66 -14.93 6.29
C THR A 112 -9.87 -15.14 5.36
N ASP A 113 -11.00 -15.61 5.88
CA ASP A 113 -12.17 -15.98 5.07
C ASP A 113 -13.34 -14.97 5.14
N SER A 114 -13.21 -13.89 5.91
CA SER A 114 -14.29 -12.91 6.09
C SER A 114 -14.70 -12.21 4.78
N GLY A 115 -13.74 -12.03 3.89
CA GLY A 115 -13.89 -11.35 2.60
C GLY A 115 -13.97 -12.29 1.40
N ALA A 116 -14.05 -13.61 1.60
CA ALA A 116 -14.04 -14.58 0.50
C ALA A 116 -15.20 -14.36 -0.50
N TRP A 117 -16.33 -13.83 -0.03
CA TRP A 117 -17.49 -13.49 -0.86
C TRP A 117 -17.23 -12.31 -1.81
N LEU A 118 -16.39 -11.34 -1.44
CA LEU A 118 -16.00 -10.21 -2.30
C LEU A 118 -15.00 -10.63 -3.39
N MET A 119 -14.25 -11.70 -3.13
CA MET A 119 -13.23 -12.25 -4.04
C MET A 119 -13.80 -13.31 -4.98
N ARG A 120 -15.07 -13.71 -4.80
CA ARG A 120 -15.72 -14.70 -5.65
C ARG A 120 -16.15 -14.01 -6.95
N TYR A 121 -15.68 -14.52 -8.08
CA TYR A 121 -16.14 -14.07 -9.40
C TYR A 121 -17.68 -14.07 -9.43
N PRO A 122 -18.34 -13.03 -9.95
CA PRO A 122 -19.77 -13.10 -10.20
C PRO A 122 -19.99 -14.27 -11.16
N PHE A 123 -20.76 -15.26 -10.70
CA PHE A 123 -21.20 -16.34 -11.56
C PHE A 123 -21.98 -15.72 -12.73
N LEU A 124 -21.39 -15.76 -13.92
CA LEU A 124 -22.11 -15.50 -15.16
C LEU A 124 -23.08 -16.67 -15.34
N PHE A 125 -24.37 -16.40 -15.12
CA PHE A 125 -25.47 -17.21 -15.65
C PHE A 125 -25.77 -16.75 -17.08
#